data_AF-A0ABD5TP98-F1
#
_entry.id   AF-A0ABD5TP98-F1
#
_cell.length_a   1.000
_cell.length_b   1.000
_cell.length_c   1.000
_cell.angle_alpha   90.00
_cell.angle_beta   90.00
_cell.angle_gamma   90.00
#
_symmetry.space_group_name_H-M   'P 1'
#
loop_
_entity.id
_entity.type
_entity.pdbx_description
1 polymer ?
#
loop_
_entity_poly.entity_id
_entity_poly.type
_entity_poly.pdbx_seq_one_letter_code
_entity_poly.pdbx_strand_id
1 'polypeptide(L)' 'MSLTERRTFECVQCGRRETAADALVITCPRCGGEMRNVEPVGD' A
#
# COMPACT_ATOMS: atom_id res chain seq x y z
N MET A 1 -12.73 19.23 -3.07
CA MET A 1 -11.44 18.72 -3.55
C MET A 1 -11.40 17.25 -3.20
N SER A 2 -11.54 16.36 -4.18
CA SER A 2 -11.41 14.92 -3.95
C SER A 2 -9.93 14.65 -3.66
N LEU A 3 -9.60 14.57 -2.38
CA LEU A 3 -8.29 14.14 -1.92
C LEU A 3 -8.19 12.67 -2.30
N THR A 4 -7.64 12.36 -3.47
CA THR A 4 -7.26 10.98 -3.75
C THR A 4 -6.10 10.66 -2.81
N GLU A 5 -6.42 10.13 -1.64
CA GLU A 5 -5.44 9.69 -0.64
C GLU A 5 -4.56 8.63 -1.31
N ARG A 6 -3.34 9.03 -1.65
CA ARG A 6 -2.34 8.13 -2.21
C ARG A 6 -1.75 7.36 -1.05
N ARG A 7 -2.12 6.09 -0.93
CA ARG A 7 -1.66 5.23 0.14
C ARG A 7 -0.49 4.40 -0.33
N THR A 8 0.55 4.33 0.49
CA THR A 8 1.67 3.43 0.26
C THR A 8 1.41 2.11 0.99
N PHE A 9 1.70 1.00 0.31
CA PHE A 9 1.56 -0.36 0.82
C PHE A 9 2.89 -1.09 0.70
N GLU A 10 3.24 -1.90 1.68
CA GLU A 10 4.44 -2.74 1.71
C GLU A 10 4.07 -4.21 1.91
N CYS A 11 4.65 -5.10 1.10
CA CYS A 11 4.49 -6.54 1.27
C CYS A 11 5.27 -7.02 2.48
N VAL A 12 4.60 -7.68 3.42
CA VAL A 12 5.25 -8.23 4.63
C VAL A 12 6.17 -9.41 4.34
N GLN A 13 6.04 -10.03 3.16
CA GLN A 13 6.81 -11.22 2.76
C GLN A 13 8.08 -10.85 1.97
N CYS A 14 7.97 -9.91 1.03
CA CYS A 14 9.08 -9.58 0.11
C CYS A 14 9.54 -8.12 0.17
N GLY A 15 8.92 -7.28 1.02
CA GLY A 15 9.27 -5.86 1.18
C GLY A 15 8.92 -4.98 -0.02
N ARG A 16 8.17 -5.49 -1.01
CA ARG A 16 7.77 -4.69 -2.18
C ARG A 16 6.84 -3.56 -1.76
N ARG A 17 7.14 -2.33 -2.18
CA ARG A 17 6.31 -1.15 -1.96
C ARG A 17 5.51 -0.79 -3.19
N GLU A 18 4.24 -0.47 -3.01
CA GLU A 18 3.35 0.04 -4.06
C GLU A 18 2.58 1.23 -3.55
N THR A 19 2.36 2.22 -4.42
CA THR A 19 1.52 3.38 -4.10
C THR A 19 0.27 3.28 -4.94
N ALA A 20 -0.89 3.22 -4.29
CA ALA A 20 -2.16 3.20 -4.96
C ALA A 20 -2.97 4.43 -4.57
N ALA A 21 -3.55 5.07 -5.57
CA ALA A 21 -4.50 6.15 -5.39
C ALA A 21 -5.89 5.50 -5.43
N ASP A 22 -6.69 5.66 -4.37
CA ASP A 22 -8.10 5.19 -4.30
C ASP A 22 -8.33 3.67 -4.21
N ALA A 23 -7.33 2.83 -4.46
CA ALA A 23 -7.46 1.36 -4.44
C ALA A 23 -6.79 0.71 -3.22
N LEU A 24 -7.51 -0.22 -2.58
CA LEU A 24 -7.00 -1.02 -1.46
C LEU A 24 -6.18 -2.19 -2.00
N VAL A 25 -4.85 -2.14 -1.80
CA VAL A 25 -3.96 -3.23 -2.21
C VAL A 25 -3.76 -4.18 -1.04
N ILE A 26 -4.44 -5.33 -1.07
CA ILE A 26 -4.35 -6.37 -0.03
C ILE A 26 -3.36 -7.49 -0.37
N THR A 27 -3.05 -7.69 -1.65
CA THR A 27 -2.23 -8.81 -2.13
C THR A 27 -1.10 -8.32 -3.00
N CYS A 28 0.11 -8.83 -2.75
CA CYS A 28 1.31 -8.46 -3.49
C CYS A 28 1.28 -9.09 -4.88
N PRO A 29 1.40 -8.31 -5.98
CA PRO A 29 1.37 -8.86 -7.33
C PRO A 29 2.63 -9.68 -7.68
N ARG A 30 3.67 -9.62 -6.85
CA ARG A 30 4.92 -10.37 -7.08
C ARG A 30 4.93 -11.76 -6.46
N CYS A 31 4.52 -11.86 -5.20
CA CYS A 31 4.65 -13.10 -4.43
C CYS A 31 3.31 -13.62 -3.88
N GLY A 32 2.21 -12.90 -4.08
CA GLY A 32 0.90 -13.24 -3.52
C GLY A 32 0.79 -13.01 -2.00
N GLY A 33 1.81 -12.44 -1.35
CA GLY A 33 1.80 -12.17 0.09
C GLY A 33 0.91 -10.99 0.47
N GLU A 34 0.58 -10.88 1.77
CA GLU A 34 -0.20 -9.76 2.30
C GLU A 34 0.56 -8.42 2.10
N MET A 35 -0.20 -7.40 1.70
CA MET A 35 0.26 -6.01 1.59
C MET A 35 -0.32 -5.20 2.76
N ARG A 36 0.55 -4.51 3.49
CA ARG A 36 0.17 -3.65 4.61
C ARG A 36 0.31 -2.20 4.23
N ASN A 37 -0.63 -1.39 4.66
CA ASN A 37 -0.55 0.06 4.55
C ASN A 37 0.62 0.58 5.41
N VAL A 38 1.47 1.41 4.83
CA VAL A 38 2.63 2.06 5.48
C VAL A 38 2.51 3.59 5.41
N GLU A 39 1.29 4.11 5.40
CA GLU A 39 1.04 5.55 5.49
C GLU A 39 1.87 6.14 6.62
N PRO A 40 2.61 7.24 6.38
CA PRO A 40 3.23 7.95 7.48
C PRO A 40 2.11 8.42 8.41
N VAL A 41 2.17 8.02 9.69
CA VAL A 41 1.35 8.63 10.72
C VAL A 41 1.77 10.10 10.75
N GLY A 42 0.91 10.97 10.22
CA GLY A 42 1.09 12.42 10.33
C GLY A 42 1.01 12.81 11.80
N ASP A 43 2.02 13.56 12.25
CA ASP A 43 2.13 14.18 13.58
C ASP A 43 1.00 15.21 13.82
#